data_AF-A0A9D8RPF2-F1
#
_entry.id   AF-A0A9D8RPF2-F1
#
_cell.length_a   1.000
_cell.length_b   1.000
_cell.length_c   1.000
_cell.angle_alpha   90.00
_cell.angle_beta   90.00
_cell.angle_gamma   90.00
#
_symmetry.space_group_name_H-M   'P 1'
#
loop_
_entity.id
_entity.type
_entity.pdbx_description
1 polymer ?
#
loop_
_entity_poly.entity_id
_entity_poly.type
_entity_poly.pdbx_seq_one_letter_code
_entity_poly.pdbx_strand_id
1 'polypeptide(L)'
;VCSSDLLLNLLRGTKAKGLAGIPVRRALDKNVEIIRPLLCVTRAETEEYLCQNGLSFVTDKTNTDDAFTRNWVRGTLLPMLEIKQPQIRAHLALVSQDMAALLEKIK
;
A
#
# COMPACT_ATOMS: atom_id res chain seq x y z
N VAL A 1 0.22 -5.61 3.11
CA VAL A 1 1.00 -4.34 3.20
C VAL A 1 1.04 -3.72 1.81
N CYS A 2 0.73 -2.43 1.68
CA CYS A 2 0.80 -1.78 0.37
C CYS A 2 2.24 -1.34 0.08
N SER A 3 2.98 -2.13 -0.72
CA SER A 3 4.41 -1.88 -1.01
C SER A 3 4.68 -0.55 -1.72
N SER A 4 3.71 -0.04 -2.50
CA SER A 4 3.82 1.25 -3.17
C SER A 4 3.75 2.44 -2.21
N ASP A 5 2.98 2.35 -1.13
CA ASP A 5 2.93 3.38 -0.09
C ASP A 5 4.26 3.52 0.66
N LEU A 6 4.93 2.40 0.92
CA LEU A 6 6.24 2.39 1.55
C LEU A 6 7.28 3.10 0.68
N LEU A 7 7.33 2.77 -0.62
CA LEU A 7 8.22 3.43 -1.56
C LEU A 7 7.92 4.92 -1.70
N LEU A 8 6.64 5.30 -1.75
CA LEU A 8 6.24 6.70 -1.79
C LEU A 8 6.69 7.47 -0.54
N ASN A 9 6.56 6.87 0.64
CA ASN A 9 7.05 7.46 1.89
C ASN A 9 8.58 7.58 1.90
N LEU A 10 9.28 6.57 1.37
CA LEU A 10 10.74 6.59 1.23
C LEU A 10 11.19 7.73 0.32
N LEU A 11 10.57 7.89 -0.84
CA LEU A 11 10.86 8.97 -1.80
C LEU A 11 10.62 10.36 -1.22
N ARG A 12 9.63 10.51 -0.33
CA ARG A 12 9.30 11.79 0.34
C ARG A 12 10.19 12.09 1.56
N GLY A 13 11.08 11.18 1.93
CA GLY A 13 11.85 11.27 3.16
C GLY A 13 10.99 10.94 4.38
N THR A 14 11.03 9.68 4.81
CA THR A 14 10.28 9.20 5.98
C THR A 14 11.19 8.77 7.12
N LYS A 15 10.64 8.81 8.33
CA LYS A 15 11.18 8.14 9.52
C LYS A 15 10.56 6.74 9.69
N ALA A 16 10.98 6.01 10.71
CA ALA A 16 10.51 4.65 11.02
C ALA A 16 8.97 4.50 10.95
N LYS A 17 8.21 5.51 11.39
CA LYS A 17 6.74 5.50 11.34
C LYS A 17 6.15 5.36 9.93
N GLY A 18 6.74 6.01 8.92
CA GLY A 18 6.28 5.82 7.54
C GLY A 18 6.88 4.60 6.86
N LEU A 19 7.93 4.00 7.45
CA LEU A 19 8.43 2.69 7.03
C LEU A 19 7.56 1.54 7.50
N ALA A 20 6.86 1.70 8.63
CA ALA A 20 5.86 0.74 9.10
C ALA A 20 4.63 0.61 8.18
N GLY A 21 4.56 1.39 7.10
CA GLY A 21 3.49 1.35 6.12
C GLY A 21 2.17 1.87 6.67
N ILE A 22 1.07 1.43 6.05
CA ILE A 22 -0.28 1.81 6.46
C ILE A 22 -0.78 0.77 7.49
N PRO A 23 -1.18 1.19 8.70
CA PRO A 23 -1.76 0.26 9.68
C PRO A 23 -3.20 -0.13 9.29
N VAL A 24 -3.57 -1.37 9.61
CA VAL A 24 -4.93 -1.89 9.39
C VAL A 24 -5.96 -1.08 10.17
N ARG A 25 -5.63 -0.72 11.42
CA ARG A 25 -6.46 0.09 12.31
C ARG A 25 -5.67 1.27 12.83
N ARG A 26 -6.29 2.45 12.88
CA ARG A 26 -5.66 3.66 13.42
C ARG A 26 -6.71 4.61 13.98
N ALA A 27 -6.53 5.06 15.22
CA ALA A 27 -7.29 6.17 15.76
C ALA A 27 -7.07 7.44 14.91
N LEU A 28 -8.16 8.03 14.43
CA LEU A 28 -8.18 9.35 13.80
C LEU A 28 -8.35 10.44 14.87
N ASP A 29 -9.22 10.19 15.84
CA ASP A 29 -9.47 11.04 17.00
C ASP A 29 -9.82 10.15 18.21
N LYS A 30 -10.01 10.72 19.40
CA LYS A 30 -10.36 10.01 20.64
C LYS A 30 -11.56 9.08 20.51
N ASN A 31 -12.50 9.42 19.62
CA ASN A 31 -13.76 8.70 19.45
C ASN A 31 -13.88 8.04 18.06
N VAL A 32 -12.89 8.18 17.18
CA VAL A 32 -12.98 7.73 15.78
C VAL A 32 -11.79 6.87 15.41
N GLU A 33 -12.06 5.65 14.94
CA GLU A 33 -11.06 4.72 14.41
C GLU A 33 -11.26 4.50 12.92
N ILE A 34 -10.17 4.56 12.15
CA ILE A 34 -10.14 4.15 10.74
C ILE A 34 -9.71 2.70 10.66
N ILE A 35 -10.56 1.86 10.08
CA ILE A 35 -10.29 0.46 9.77
C ILE A 35 -10.15 0.31 8.25
N ARG A 36 -9.16 -0.46 7.79
CA ARG A 36 -8.90 -0.74 6.36
C ARG A 36 -9.00 -2.25 6.08
N PRO A 37 -10.23 -2.80 5.95
CA PRO A 37 -10.43 -4.25 5.76
C PRO A 37 -9.78 -4.78 4.49
N LEU A 38 -9.78 -3.97 3.43
CA LEU A 38 -9.26 -4.35 2.12
C LEU A 38 -7.76 -4.08 1.94
N LEU A 39 -7.02 -3.78 3.01
CA LEU A 39 -5.59 -3.46 2.91
C LEU A 39 -4.73 -4.63 2.42
N CYS A 40 -5.18 -5.86 2.67
CA CYS A 40 -4.53 -7.08 2.23
C CYS A 40 -5.12 -7.65 0.94
N VAL A 41 -6.17 -7.03 0.40
CA VAL A 41 -6.84 -7.47 -0.83
C VAL A 41 -6.18 -6.78 -2.01
N THR A 42 -5.80 -7.58 -3.00
CA THR A 42 -5.22 -7.10 -4.24
C THR A 42 -6.29 -6.56 -5.18
N ARG A 43 -5.85 -5.77 -6.17
CA ARG A 43 -6.74 -5.30 -7.22
C ARG A 43 -7.36 -6.46 -8.01
N ALA A 44 -6.56 -7.49 -8.32
CA ALA A 44 -7.02 -8.66 -9.06
C ALA A 44 -8.15 -9.40 -8.31
N GLU A 45 -7.99 -9.64 -7.00
CA GLU A 45 -9.04 -10.24 -6.16
C GLU A 45 -10.30 -9.38 -6.11
N THR A 46 -10.14 -8.05 -6.09
CA THR A 46 -11.28 -7.12 -6.13
C THR A 46 -12.03 -7.20 -7.47
N GLU A 47 -11.30 -7.19 -8.59
CA GLU A 47 -11.89 -7.28 -9.94
C GLU A 47 -12.56 -8.64 -10.18
N GLU A 48 -11.94 -9.72 -9.71
CA GLU A 48 -12.53 -11.06 -9.74
C GLU A 48 -13.82 -11.13 -8.93
N TYR A 49 -13.82 -10.59 -7.71
CA TYR A 49 -15.03 -10.52 -6.88
C TYR A 49 -16.14 -9.72 -7.56
N LEU A 50 -15.83 -8.56 -8.17
CA LEU A 50 -16.80 -7.74 -8.90
C LEU A 50 -17.39 -8.52 -10.09
N CYS A 51 -16.56 -9.23 -10.83
CA CYS A 51 -16.97 -10.07 -11.96
C CYS A 51 -17.90 -11.20 -11.51
N GLN A 52 -17.50 -11.96 -10.48
CA GLN A 52 -18.28 -13.08 -9.94
C GLN A 52 -19.67 -12.65 -9.42
N ASN A 53 -19.78 -11.42 -8.90
CA ASN A 53 -21.03 -10.88 -8.35
C ASN A 53 -21.81 -9.99 -9.34
N GLY A 54 -21.34 -9.84 -10.59
CA GLY A 54 -21.99 -9.02 -11.60
C GLY A 54 -22.08 -7.53 -11.23
N LEU A 55 -21.13 -7.02 -10.44
CA LEU A 55 -21.12 -5.64 -9.95
C LEU A 55 -20.44 -4.72 -10.96
N SER A 56 -21.15 -3.71 -11.44
CA SER A 56 -20.58 -2.65 -12.28
C SER A 56 -19.72 -1.70 -11.46
N PHE A 57 -18.56 -1.32 -11.99
CA PHE A 57 -17.68 -0.31 -11.39
C PHE A 57 -17.20 0.68 -12.45
N VAL A 58 -16.80 1.87 -12.01
CA VAL A 58 -16.23 2.92 -12.87
C VAL A 58 -14.72 2.96 -12.65
N THR A 59 -13.96 2.87 -13.74
CA THR A 59 -12.52 3.10 -13.70
C THR A 59 -12.24 4.59 -13.87
N ASP A 60 -11.70 5.22 -12.82
CA ASP A 60 -11.24 6.61 -12.89
C ASP A 60 -10.07 6.72 -13.89
N LYS A 61 -10.17 7.70 -14.80
CA LYS A 61 -9.17 7.99 -15.84
C LYS A 61 -7.82 8.41 -15.26
N THR A 62 -7.81 8.97 -14.05
CA THR A 62 -6.59 9.38 -13.35
C THR A 62 -5.79 8.21 -12.79
N ASN A 63 -6.34 6.99 -12.74
CA ASN A 63 -5.64 5.82 -12.18
C ASN A 63 -4.38 5.41 -12.97
N THR A 64 -4.28 5.85 -14.22
CA THR A 64 -3.16 5.61 -15.13
C THR A 64 -2.36 6.87 -15.42
N ASP A 65 -2.66 7.98 -14.74
CA ASP A 65 -1.93 9.22 -14.91
C ASP A 65 -0.68 9.23 -14.04
N ASP A 66 0.48 9.10 -14.69
CA ASP A 66 1.79 9.08 -14.06
C ASP A 66 2.24 10.46 -13.55
N ALA A 67 1.52 11.55 -13.86
CA ALA A 67 1.77 12.85 -13.23
C ALA A 67 1.62 12.78 -11.71
N PHE A 68 0.78 11.88 -11.21
CA PHE A 68 0.66 11.60 -9.79
C PHE A 68 1.76 10.62 -9.35
N THR A 69 2.65 11.07 -8.46
CA THR A 69 3.78 10.26 -7.95
C THR A 69 3.34 8.88 -7.45
N ARG A 70 2.16 8.76 -6.84
CA ARG A 70 1.63 7.48 -6.34
C ARG A 70 1.34 6.50 -7.49
N ASN A 71 0.78 6.99 -8.59
CA ASN A 71 0.50 6.18 -9.77
C ASN A 71 1.79 5.76 -10.45
N TRP A 72 2.72 6.69 -10.65
CA TRP A 72 4.05 6.39 -11.19
C TRP A 72 4.81 5.35 -10.35
N VAL A 73 4.76 5.46 -9.01
CA VAL A 73 5.38 4.45 -8.12
C VAL A 73 4.79 3.06 -8.36
N ARG A 74 3.46 2.97 -8.54
CA ARG A 74 2.75 1.70 -8.72
C ARG A 74 2.88 1.13 -10.14
N GLY A 75 2.78 2.00 -11.15
CA GLY A 75 2.71 1.65 -12.57
C GLY A 75 4.07 1.52 -13.24
N THR A 76 5.09 2.22 -12.73
CA THR A 76 6.41 2.28 -13.35
C THR A 76 7.50 1.78 -12.41
N LEU A 77 7.70 2.46 -11.27
CA LEU A 77 8.87 2.19 -10.41
C LEU A 77 8.84 0.78 -9.80
N LEU A 78 7.72 0.38 -9.21
CA LEU A 78 7.63 -0.92 -8.55
C LEU A 78 7.77 -2.07 -9.57
N PRO A 79 7.10 -2.07 -10.74
CA PRO A 79 7.35 -3.05 -11.80
C PRO A 79 8.82 -3.08 -12.28
N MET A 80 9.46 -1.91 -12.42
CA MET A 80 10.88 -1.85 -12.79
C MET A 80 11.79 -2.51 -11.75
N LEU A 81 11.50 -2.33 -10.46
CA LEU A 81 12.24 -2.99 -9.37
C LEU A 81 12.00 -4.49 -9.37
N GLU A 82 10.77 -4.94 -9.66
CA GLU A 82 10.41 -6.36 -9.73
C GLU A 82 11.18 -7.11 -10.81
N ILE A 83 11.46 -6.45 -11.96
CA ILE A 83 12.29 -7.04 -13.03
C ILE A 83 13.70 -7.39 -12.53
N LYS A 84 14.28 -6.54 -11.66
CA LYS A 84 15.63 -6.75 -11.12
C LYS A 84 15.64 -7.61 -9.87
N GLN A 85 14.59 -7.53 -9.06
CA GLN A 85 14.41 -8.30 -7.84
C GLN A 85 12.94 -8.74 -7.72
N PRO A 86 12.60 -9.95 -8.17
CA PRO A 86 11.22 -10.46 -8.15
C PRO A 86 10.59 -10.49 -6.76
N GLN A 87 11.40 -10.61 -5.71
CA GLN A 87 10.93 -10.67 -4.32
C GLN A 87 10.80 -9.30 -3.64
N ILE A 88 10.96 -8.19 -4.37
CA ILE A 88 10.99 -6.85 -3.77
C ILE A 88 9.72 -6.52 -2.98
N ARG A 89 8.54 -6.96 -3.44
CA ARG A 89 7.28 -6.75 -2.69
C ARG A 89 7.29 -7.44 -1.33
N ALA A 90 7.80 -8.67 -1.28
CA ALA A 90 7.89 -9.45 -0.05
C ALA A 90 8.92 -8.82 0.91
N HIS A 91 10.08 -8.40 0.41
CA HIS A 91 11.09 -7.71 1.22
C HIS A 91 10.57 -6.40 1.80
N LEU A 92 9.88 -5.59 0.99
CA LEU A 92 9.24 -4.35 1.44
C LEU A 92 8.15 -4.61 2.50
N ALA A 93 7.37 -5.69 2.34
CA ALA A 93 6.38 -6.08 3.33
C ALA A 93 7.02 -6.51 4.66
N LEU A 94 8.11 -7.27 4.61
CA LEU A 94 8.86 -7.70 5.80
C LEU A 94 9.40 -6.49 6.58
N VAL A 95 10.08 -5.56 5.91
CA VAL A 95 10.59 -4.32 6.53
C VAL A 95 9.46 -3.53 7.19
N SER A 96 8.30 -3.44 6.53
CA SER A 96 7.14 -2.74 7.07
C SER A 96 6.59 -3.42 8.33
N GLN A 97 6.56 -4.75 8.38
CA GLN A 97 6.12 -5.51 9.54
C GLN A 97 7.09 -5.35 10.72
N ASP A 98 8.39 -5.45 10.47
CA ASP A 98 9.42 -5.29 11.49
C ASP A 98 9.39 -3.88 12.10
N MET A 99 9.27 -2.86 11.26
CA MET A 99 9.16 -1.47 11.72
C MET A 99 7.87 -1.23 12.51
N ALA A 100 6.75 -1.83 12.10
CA ALA A 100 5.50 -1.76 12.85
C ALA A 100 5.64 -2.40 14.24
N ALA A 101 6.21 -3.61 14.31
CA ALA A 101 6.44 -4.32 15.57
C ALA A 101 7.41 -3.57 16.49
N LEU A 102 8.44 -2.93 15.94
CA LEU A 102 9.37 -2.11 16.70
C LEU A 102 8.67 -0.88 17.32
N LEU A 103 7.80 -0.22 16.57
CA LEU A 103 7.06 0.96 17.05
C LEU A 103 6.04 0.62 18.14
N GLU A 104 5.50 -0.60 18.15
CA GLU A 104 4.64 -1.08 19.23
C GLU A 104 5.41 -1.29 20.52
N LYS A 105 6.67 -1.76 20.45
CA LYS A 105 7.54 -1.96 21.62
C LYS A 105 8.05 -0.66 22.27
N ILE A 106 8.08 0.43 21.50
CA ILE A 106 8.58 1.74 21.95
C ILE A 106 7.46 2.59 22.60
N LYS A 107 6.20 2.20 22.39
CA LYS A 107 5.05 2.81 23.08
C LYS A 107 4.90 2.29 24.50
#